data_AF-X0ZF51-F1
#
_entry.id   AF-X0ZF51-F1
#
_cell.length_a   1.000
_cell.length_b   1.000
_cell.length_c   1.000
_cell.angle_alpha   90.00
_cell.angle_beta   90.00
_cell.angle_gamma   90.00
#
_symmetry.space_group_name_H-M   'P 1'
#
loop_
_entity.id
_entity.type
_entity.pdbx_description
1 polymer ?
#
loop_
_entity_poly.entity_id
_entity_poly.type
_entity_poly.pdbx_seq_one_letter_code
_entity_poly.pdbx_strand_id
1 'polypeptide(L)'
;MLVPNQDTDVPELTAEVARAAFPKGNALLRLRDELGLVYEDEQFALLYPGLGQHAFSPAQLAMVTVLQFMEDLTDRDAADAVRGRIDWKYH
;
A
#
# COMPACT_ATOMS: atom_id res chain seq x y z
N MET A 1 0.52 -19.17 -4.72
CA MET A 1 -0.06 -18.64 -5.97
C MET A 1 -0.27 -17.15 -5.83
N LEU A 2 0.20 -16.36 -6.79
CA LEU A 2 -0.18 -14.95 -6.89
C LEU A 2 -1.48 -14.85 -7.68
N VAL A 3 -2.46 -14.15 -7.12
CA VAL A 3 -3.67 -13.75 -7.84
C VAL A 3 -3.69 -12.23 -7.80
N PRO A 4 -3.52 -11.54 -8.94
CA PRO A 4 -3.46 -10.08 -8.97
C PRO A 4 -4.70 -9.46 -8.33
N ASN A 5 -4.51 -8.57 -7.38
CA ASN A 5 -5.62 -7.80 -6.86
C ASN A 5 -5.96 -6.70 -7.87
N GLN A 6 -7.16 -6.75 -8.45
CA GLN A 6 -7.65 -5.74 -9.38
C GLN A 6 -8.33 -4.57 -8.66
N ASP A 7 -8.63 -4.71 -7.37
CA ASP A 7 -9.27 -3.69 -6.55
C ASP A 7 -8.19 -2.88 -5.82
N THR A 8 -7.52 -2.04 -6.61
CA THR A 8 -6.39 -1.20 -6.20
C THR A 8 -6.78 0.25 -6.00
N ASP A 9 -8.04 0.59 -6.25
CA ASP A 9 -8.57 1.91 -6.01
C ASP A 9 -8.75 2.15 -4.51
N VAL A 10 -8.47 3.38 -4.08
CA VAL A 10 -8.71 3.75 -2.68
C VAL A 10 -10.22 3.82 -2.48
N PRO A 11 -10.80 3.05 -1.54
CA PRO A 11 -12.23 3.12 -1.26
C PRO A 11 -12.64 4.54 -0.89
N GLU A 12 -13.80 4.99 -1.37
CA GLU A 12 -14.28 6.37 -1.20
C GLU A 12 -14.25 6.82 0.27
N LEU A 13 -14.76 5.99 1.18
CA LEU A 13 -14.75 6.26 2.61
C LEU A 13 -13.33 6.39 3.18
N THR A 14 -12.39 5.55 2.72
CA THR A 14 -10.97 5.66 3.12
C THR A 14 -10.42 7.01 2.69
N ALA A 15 -10.76 7.46 1.48
CA ALA A 15 -10.29 8.73 0.97
C ALA A 15 -10.87 9.94 1.70
N GLU A 16 -12.17 9.91 2.02
CA GLU A 16 -12.82 10.93 2.84
C GLU A 16 -12.17 11.03 4.22
N VAL A 17 -12.00 9.91 4.92
CA VAL A 17 -11.42 9.88 6.26
C VAL A 17 -9.95 10.33 6.23
N ALA A 18 -9.17 9.89 5.24
CA ALA A 18 -7.77 10.31 5.11
C ALA A 18 -7.65 11.82 4.90
N ARG A 19 -8.46 12.41 3.99
CA ARG A 19 -8.45 13.86 3.75
C ARG A 19 -8.95 14.65 4.96
N ALA A 20 -9.92 14.13 5.71
CA ALA A 20 -10.38 14.75 6.95
C ALA A 20 -9.32 14.69 8.07
N ALA A 21 -8.59 13.58 8.19
CA ALA A 21 -7.52 13.40 9.17
C ALA A 21 -6.27 14.25 8.84
N PHE A 22 -6.00 14.47 7.54
CA PHE A 22 -4.88 15.24 7.03
C PHE A 22 -5.35 16.40 6.13
N PRO A 23 -5.99 17.45 6.68
CA PRO A 23 -6.60 18.52 5.88
C PRO A 23 -5.59 19.38 5.10
N LYS A 24 -4.31 19.35 5.49
CA LYS A 24 -3.19 19.97 4.74
C LYS A 24 -2.46 18.98 3.82
N GLY A 25 -2.95 17.75 3.73
CA GLY A 25 -2.24 16.62 3.15
C GLY A 25 -1.06 16.14 4.01
N ASN A 26 -0.41 15.09 3.55
CA ASN A 26 0.89 14.62 4.03
C ASN A 26 1.70 14.06 2.84
N ALA A 27 2.86 13.47 3.10
CA ALA A 27 3.69 12.90 2.02
C ALA A 27 3.04 11.68 1.36
N LEU A 28 2.41 10.79 2.13
CA LEU A 28 1.83 9.53 1.67
C LEU A 28 0.62 9.75 0.76
N LEU A 29 -0.32 10.60 1.18
CA LEU A 29 -1.49 10.96 0.38
C LEU A 29 -1.06 11.60 -0.96
N ARG A 30 -0.08 12.51 -0.93
CA ARG A 30 0.46 13.12 -2.16
C ARG A 30 1.14 12.10 -3.05
N LEU A 31 1.88 11.15 -2.46
CA LEU A 31 2.53 10.08 -3.21
C LEU A 31 1.50 9.27 -4.00
N ARG A 32 0.37 8.91 -3.37
CA ARG A 32 -0.74 8.24 -4.07
C ARG A 32 -1.41 9.15 -5.10
N ASP A 33 -1.75 10.38 -4.74
CA ASP A 33 -2.54 11.27 -5.60
C ASP A 33 -1.76 11.70 -6.86
N GLU A 34 -0.42 11.87 -6.74
CA GLU A 34 0.43 12.33 -7.84
C GLU A 34 0.98 11.19 -8.70
N LEU A 35 1.32 10.05 -8.10
CA LEU A 35 1.95 8.93 -8.81
C LEU A 35 0.99 7.76 -9.10
N GLY A 36 -0.17 7.71 -8.44
CA GLY A 36 -1.08 6.59 -8.53
C GLY A 36 -0.48 5.30 -7.98
N LEU A 37 -0.77 4.19 -8.66
CA LEU A 37 -0.15 2.90 -8.40
C LEU A 37 1.26 2.89 -9.01
N VAL A 38 2.27 2.75 -8.15
CA VAL A 38 3.68 2.72 -8.57
C VAL A 38 4.09 1.34 -9.09
N TYR A 39 3.43 0.29 -8.60
CA TYR A 39 3.74 -1.10 -8.87
C TYR A 39 2.50 -1.89 -9.29
N GLU A 40 2.72 -2.90 -10.12
CA GLU A 40 1.71 -3.88 -10.53
C GLU A 40 2.13 -5.28 -10.07
N ASP A 41 1.17 -6.12 -9.70
CA ASP A 41 1.45 -7.47 -9.17
C ASP A 41 2.22 -8.34 -10.19
N GLU A 42 1.95 -8.14 -11.48
CA GLU A 42 2.57 -8.83 -12.62
C GLU A 42 4.10 -8.64 -12.64
N GLN A 43 4.61 -7.49 -12.18
CA GLN A 43 6.04 -7.22 -12.11
C GLN A 43 6.77 -8.18 -11.16
N PHE A 44 6.04 -8.78 -10.22
CA PHE A 44 6.57 -9.71 -9.21
C PHE A 44 6.16 -11.16 -9.45
N ALA A 45 5.38 -11.46 -10.50
CA ALA A 45 4.79 -12.78 -10.72
C ALA A 45 5.83 -13.93 -10.69
N LEU A 46 7.05 -13.68 -11.20
CA LEU A 46 8.15 -14.66 -11.23
C LEU A 46 8.72 -15.00 -9.84
N LEU A 47 8.45 -14.18 -8.82
CA LEU A 47 8.89 -14.42 -7.44
C LEU A 47 7.93 -15.32 -6.66
N TYR A 48 6.75 -15.62 -7.22
CA TYR A 48 5.72 -16.38 -6.54
C TYR A 48 5.48 -17.74 -7.20
N PRO A 49 5.25 -18.82 -6.41
CA PRO A 49 4.91 -20.11 -6.97
C PRO A 49 3.54 -20.07 -7.63
N GLY A 50 3.41 -20.69 -8.81
CA GLY A 50 2.14 -20.81 -9.53
C GLY A 50 1.10 -21.73 -8.88
N LEU A 51 1.43 -22.37 -7.75
CA LEU A 51 0.57 -23.28 -6.99
C LEU A 51 0.53 -22.87 -5.50
N GLY A 52 -0.42 -23.42 -4.74
CA GLY A 52 -0.58 -23.15 -3.31
C GLY A 52 -1.50 -21.96 -2.99
N GLN A 53 -1.53 -21.56 -1.72
CA GLN A 53 -2.43 -20.49 -1.24
C GLN A 53 -2.15 -19.13 -1.90
N HIS A 54 -3.20 -18.29 -1.94
CA HIS A 54 -3.10 -16.94 -2.46
C HIS A 54 -2.21 -16.11 -1.54
N ALA A 55 -1.24 -15.42 -2.13
CA ALA A 55 -0.45 -14.43 -1.42
C ALA A 55 -1.18 -13.08 -1.39
N PHE A 56 -0.77 -12.22 -0.44
CA PHE A 56 -1.10 -10.80 -0.50
C PHE A 56 -0.46 -10.14 -1.73
N SER A 57 -1.02 -9.03 -2.21
CA SER A 57 -0.50 -8.30 -3.37
C SER A 57 0.97 -7.89 -3.15
N PRO A 58 1.92 -8.39 -3.97
CA PRO A 58 3.32 -7.99 -3.89
C PRO A 58 3.52 -6.52 -4.24
N ALA A 59 2.71 -5.93 -5.12
CA ALA A 59 2.76 -4.49 -5.39
C ALA A 59 2.47 -3.66 -4.13
N GLN A 60 1.44 -4.05 -3.35
CA GLN A 60 1.14 -3.39 -2.08
C GLN A 60 2.26 -3.61 -1.04
N LEU A 61 2.83 -4.82 -0.95
CA LEU A 61 3.96 -5.08 -0.05
C LEU A 61 5.20 -4.26 -0.42
N ALA A 62 5.51 -4.14 -1.71
CA ALA A 62 6.61 -3.30 -2.19
C ALA A 62 6.37 -1.83 -1.82
N MET A 63 5.13 -1.35 -1.95
CA MET A 63 4.75 0.00 -1.53
C MET A 63 4.94 0.20 -0.02
N VAL A 64 4.52 -0.75 0.82
CA VAL A 64 4.74 -0.75 2.27
C VAL A 64 6.23 -0.64 2.60
N THR A 65 7.12 -1.33 1.87
CA THR A 65 8.58 -1.22 2.05
C THR A 65 9.10 0.19 1.72
N VAL A 66 8.56 0.85 0.69
CA VAL A 66 8.93 2.24 0.37
C VAL A 66 8.49 3.18 1.50
N LEU A 67 7.26 3.05 1.98
CA LEU A 67 6.75 3.88 3.08
C LEU A 67 7.54 3.66 4.38
N GLN A 68 7.90 2.41 4.66
CA GLN A 68 8.75 2.04 5.79
C GLN A 68 10.09 2.77 5.72
N PHE A 69 10.74 2.76 4.56
CA PHE A 69 12.01 3.47 4.36
C PHE A 69 11.86 4.99 4.47
N MET A 70 10.80 5.55 3.87
CA MET A 70 10.54 7.00 3.92
C MET A 70 10.35 7.53 5.34
N GLU A 71 9.78 6.71 6.23
CA GLU A 71 9.50 7.08 7.62
C GLU A 71 10.54 6.53 8.63
N ASP A 72 11.63 5.92 8.15
CA ASP A 72 12.69 5.31 8.98
C ASP A 72 12.15 4.32 10.04
N LEU A 73 11.24 3.44 9.60
CA LEU A 73 10.54 2.49 10.48
C LEU A 73 11.18 1.10 10.48
N THR A 74 11.13 0.43 11.64
CA THR A 74 11.38 -1.00 11.71
C THR A 74 10.24 -1.79 11.08
N ASP A 75 10.45 -3.06 10.75
CA ASP A 75 9.40 -3.92 10.20
C ASP A 75 8.17 -4.00 11.12
N ARG A 76 8.40 -3.96 12.44
CA ARG A 76 7.32 -3.98 13.44
C ARG A 76 6.54 -2.68 13.45
N ASP A 77 7.23 -1.54 13.39
CA ASP A 77 6.57 -0.23 13.37
C ASP A 77 5.80 -0.02 12.06
N ALA A 78 6.33 -0.50 10.93
CA ALA A 78 5.63 -0.50 9.65
C ALA A 78 4.36 -1.36 9.70
N ALA A 79 4.43 -2.56 10.28
CA ALA A 79 3.24 -3.40 10.48
C ALA A 79 2.20 -2.72 11.40
N ASP A 80 2.65 -2.02 12.44
CA ASP A 80 1.78 -1.23 13.31
C ASP A 80 1.17 -0.02 12.59
N ALA A 81 1.92 0.62 11.70
CA ALA A 81 1.45 1.71 10.85
C ALA A 81 0.36 1.24 9.87
N VAL A 82 0.57 0.14 9.15
CA VAL A 82 -0.44 -0.48 8.27
C VAL A 82 -1.72 -0.81 9.04
N ARG A 83 -1.59 -1.30 10.27
CA ARG A 83 -2.73 -1.64 11.13
C ARG A 83 -3.52 -0.38 11.55
N GLY A 84 -2.81 0.64 12.03
CA GLY A 84 -3.41 1.74 12.79
C GLY A 84 -3.62 3.05 12.05
N ARG A 85 -2.88 3.32 10.97
CA ARG A 85 -2.82 4.64 10.34
C ARG A 85 -3.59 4.69 9.03
N ILE A 86 -4.44 5.70 8.86
CA ILE A 86 -5.31 5.82 7.68
C ILE A 86 -4.56 6.28 6.43
N ASP A 87 -3.49 7.06 6.58
CA ASP A 87 -2.61 7.48 5.48
C ASP A 87 -1.84 6.30 4.86
N TRP A 88 -1.51 5.28 5.64
CA TRP A 88 -0.91 4.03 5.15
C TRP A 88 -1.91 3.14 4.38
N LYS A 89 -3.22 3.32 4.61
CA LYS A 89 -4.30 2.58 3.92
C LYS A 89 -4.79 3.29 2.66
N TYR A 90 -4.22 4.45 2.34
CA TYR A 90 -4.55 5.24 1.16
C TYR A 90 -3.73 4.78 -0.08
N HIS A 91 -3.24 3.54 -0.09
CA HIS A 91 -2.42 2.95 -1.15
C HIS A 91 -2.94 1.58 -1.59
#